data_AF-A0A1G2Q1Y6-F1
#
_entry.id   AF-A0A1G2Q1Y6-F1
#
_cell.length_a   1.000
_cell.length_b   1.000
_cell.length_c   1.000
_cell.angle_alpha   90.00
_cell.angle_beta   90.00
_cell.angle_gamma   90.00
#
_symmetry.space_group_name_H-M   'P 1'
#
loop_
_entity.id
_entity.type
_entity.pdbx_description
1 polymer ?
#
loop_
_entity_poly.entity_id
_entity_poly.type
_entity_poly.pdbx_seq_one_letter_code
_entity_poly.pdbx_strand_id
1 'polypeptide(L)'
;MASQTPRNFFNGTNLSPEELRHLCIRYEKELVGVKDWMFVFLMAWTAVLWVMEWAQFFSARAIPHTMTAGYIVLLGAYIAHKEVLRWTGITARVRRGELFVYIWWGTFLLMFLVEYLAGRWTVPEGMTLLSYEILGYFVLSEVSKAFNAWRVAQREEGKGR
;
A
#
# COMPACT_ATOMS: atom_id res chain seq x y z
N MET A 1 -13.03 -2.89 -51.46
CA MET A 1 -13.30 -2.92 -50.01
C MET A 1 -11.98 -2.80 -49.28
N ALA A 2 -11.73 -1.65 -48.65
CA ALA A 2 -10.46 -1.35 -48.00
C ALA A 2 -10.30 -2.15 -46.70
N SER A 3 -9.20 -2.90 -46.58
CA SER A 3 -8.81 -3.55 -45.33
C SER A 3 -8.33 -2.47 -44.35
N GLN A 4 -9.04 -2.31 -43.24
CA GLN A 4 -8.59 -1.48 -42.13
C GLN A 4 -7.45 -2.19 -41.43
N THR A 5 -6.23 -1.76 -41.70
CA THR A 5 -5.03 -2.09 -40.93
C THR A 5 -5.19 -1.50 -39.52
N PRO A 6 -4.88 -2.23 -38.43
CA PRO A 6 -4.95 -1.68 -37.09
C PRO A 6 -3.95 -0.53 -36.97
N ARG A 7 -4.44 0.66 -36.64
CA ARG A 7 -3.63 1.85 -36.37
C ARG A 7 -2.76 1.59 -35.15
N ASN A 8 -1.46 1.42 -35.39
CA ASN A 8 -0.41 1.40 -34.38
C ASN A 8 -0.50 2.69 -33.53
N PHE A 9 -0.90 2.55 -32.27
CA PHE A 9 -1.06 3.66 -31.31
C PHE A 9 0.30 4.29 -30.89
N PHE A 10 1.43 3.72 -31.30
CA PHE A 10 2.79 4.17 -30.97
C PHE A 10 3.46 5.06 -32.02
N ASN A 11 2.73 5.51 -33.04
CA ASN A 11 3.29 6.26 -34.17
C ASN A 11 3.47 7.75 -33.83
N GLY A 12 4.40 8.10 -32.92
CA GLY A 12 4.62 9.49 -32.53
C GLY A 12 5.89 9.86 -31.76
N THR A 13 6.70 8.91 -31.27
CA THR A 13 7.96 9.24 -30.59
C THR A 13 9.15 8.78 -31.43
N ASN A 14 9.79 9.71 -32.13
CA ASN A 14 11.10 9.51 -32.78
C ASN A 14 12.22 9.47 -31.72
N LEU A 15 12.08 8.64 -30.68
CA LEU A 15 13.09 8.48 -29.65
C LEU A 15 14.04 7.35 -30.04
N SER A 16 15.33 7.63 -30.03
CA SER A 16 16.37 6.62 -30.17
C SER A 16 16.27 5.59 -29.02
N PRO A 17 16.74 4.34 -29.23
CA PRO A 17 16.76 3.33 -28.16
C PRO A 17 17.48 3.79 -26.89
N GLU A 18 18.48 4.67 -27.02
CA GLU A 18 19.21 5.26 -25.90
C GLU A 18 18.34 6.25 -25.11
N GLU A 19 17.62 7.15 -25.79
CA GLU A 19 16.71 8.10 -25.14
C GLU A 19 15.57 7.39 -24.43
N LEU A 20 15.00 6.33 -25.01
CA LEU A 20 14.00 5.49 -24.35
C LEU A 20 14.56 4.86 -23.07
N ARG A 21 15.78 4.34 -23.11
CA ARG A 21 16.44 3.76 -21.94
C ARG A 21 16.65 4.81 -20.83
N HIS A 22 17.11 6.01 -21.20
CA HIS A 22 17.27 7.11 -20.25
C HIS A 22 15.95 7.55 -19.62
N LEU A 23 14.88 7.62 -20.41
CA LEU A 23 13.55 7.98 -19.92
C LEU A 23 13.00 6.94 -18.94
N CYS A 24 13.15 5.65 -19.26
CA CYS A 24 12.74 4.54 -18.39
C CYS A 24 13.49 4.56 -17.05
N ILE A 25 14.82 4.71 -17.07
CA ILE A 25 15.64 4.76 -15.84
C ILE A 25 15.26 5.96 -14.97
N ARG A 26 15.02 7.11 -15.59
CA ARG A 26 14.60 8.32 -14.86
C ARG A 26 13.24 8.12 -14.21
N TYR A 27 12.27 7.63 -14.97
CA TYR A 27 10.92 7.38 -14.49
C TYR A 27 10.90 6.35 -13.36
N GLU A 28 11.70 5.29 -13.46
CA GLU A 28 11.89 4.29 -12.40
C GLU A 28 12.40 4.94 -11.10
N LYS A 29 13.43 5.79 -11.18
CA LYS A 29 13.96 6.51 -10.01
C LYS A 29 12.92 7.44 -9.38
N GLU A 30 12.17 8.17 -10.20
CA GLU A 30 11.12 9.08 -9.73
C GLU A 30 10.01 8.30 -9.00
N LEU A 31 9.54 7.19 -9.56
CA LEU A 31 8.53 6.34 -8.93
C LEU A 31 9.00 5.75 -7.59
N VAL A 32 10.23 5.21 -7.55
CA VAL A 32 10.81 4.66 -6.31
C VAL A 32 10.97 5.76 -5.25
N GLY A 33 11.38 6.96 -5.66
CA GLY A 33 11.50 8.12 -4.79
C GLY A 33 10.16 8.56 -4.20
N VAL A 34 9.11 8.66 -5.03
CA VAL A 34 7.74 8.97 -4.58
C VAL A 34 7.26 7.92 -3.57
N LYS A 35 7.45 6.63 -3.85
CA LYS A 35 7.10 5.55 -2.93
C LYS A 35 7.79 5.69 -1.56
N ASP A 36 9.07 6.05 -1.52
CA ASP A 36 9.79 6.22 -0.26
C ASP A 36 9.31 7.45 0.54
N TRP A 37 9.04 8.58 -0.12
CA TRP A 37 8.43 9.75 0.52
C TRP A 37 7.04 9.45 1.06
N MET A 38 6.18 8.78 0.27
CA MET A 38 4.86 8.35 0.71
C MET A 38 4.94 7.46 1.96
N PHE A 39 5.90 6.54 2.01
CA PHE A 39 6.09 5.67 3.17
C PHE A 39 6.46 6.47 4.43
N VAL A 40 7.40 7.41 4.34
CA VAL A 40 7.81 8.23 5.49
C VAL A 40 6.63 9.07 5.99
N PHE A 41 5.89 9.68 5.07
CA PHE A 41 4.71 10.46 5.41
C PHE A 41 3.62 9.60 6.06
N LEU A 42 3.37 8.39 5.54
CA LEU A 42 2.44 7.42 6.14
C LEU A 42 2.86 6.96 7.52
N MET A 43 4.15 6.75 7.76
CA MET A 43 4.66 6.40 9.09
C MET A 43 4.46 7.55 10.09
N ALA A 44 4.72 8.79 9.67
CA ALA A 44 4.45 9.96 10.51
C ALA A 44 2.96 10.09 10.82
N TRP A 45 2.09 9.93 9.82
CA TRP A 45 0.63 9.95 10.02
C TRP A 45 0.18 8.80 10.93
N THR A 46 0.74 7.60 10.75
CA THR A 46 0.48 6.44 11.62
C THR A 46 0.82 6.76 13.07
N ALA A 47 1.97 7.38 13.34
CA ALA A 47 2.34 7.78 14.69
C ALA A 47 1.36 8.80 15.28
N VAL A 48 0.92 9.79 14.49
CA VAL A 48 -0.09 10.78 14.93
C VAL A 48 -1.41 10.11 15.28
N LEU A 49 -1.98 9.32 14.36
CA LEU A 49 -3.25 8.63 14.63
C LEU A 49 -3.13 7.64 15.78
N TRP A 50 -2.01 6.93 15.90
CA TRP A 50 -1.76 6.02 17.00
C TRP A 50 -1.82 6.74 18.36
N VAL A 51 -1.18 7.91 18.49
CA VAL A 51 -1.28 8.74 19.71
C VAL A 51 -2.71 9.22 19.93
N MET A 52 -3.41 9.62 18.87
CA MET A 52 -4.79 10.08 18.96
C MET A 52 -5.74 8.98 19.44
N GLU A 53 -5.59 7.73 18.96
CA GLU A 53 -6.40 6.58 19.39
C GLU A 53 -6.15 6.25 20.87
N TRP A 54 -4.90 6.29 21.32
CA TRP A 54 -4.60 6.18 22.76
C TRP A 54 -5.22 7.32 23.58
N ALA A 55 -5.16 8.55 23.08
CA ALA A 55 -5.79 9.68 23.74
C ALA A 55 -7.31 9.50 23.79
N GLN A 56 -7.95 9.04 22.71
CA GLN A 56 -9.39 8.76 22.69
C GLN A 56 -9.75 7.65 23.68
N PHE A 57 -8.96 6.58 23.75
CA PHE A 57 -9.17 5.48 24.68
C PHE A 57 -9.15 5.94 26.15
N PHE A 58 -8.20 6.79 26.53
CA PHE A 58 -8.08 7.26 27.92
C PHE A 58 -8.95 8.46 28.28
N SER A 59 -9.25 9.35 27.33
CA SER A 59 -9.91 10.63 27.58
C SER A 59 -11.27 10.81 26.91
N ALA A 60 -11.73 9.82 26.15
CA ALA A 60 -12.96 9.88 25.33
C ALA A 60 -13.00 11.05 24.33
N ARG A 61 -11.83 11.62 23.99
CA ARG A 61 -11.73 12.70 23.01
C ARG A 61 -11.91 12.16 21.60
N ALA A 62 -12.99 12.55 20.94
CA ALA A 62 -13.29 12.11 19.59
C ALA A 62 -12.21 12.52 18.59
N ILE A 63 -11.81 11.57 17.74
CA ILE A 63 -10.93 11.80 16.59
C ILE A 63 -11.78 12.25 15.40
N PRO A 64 -11.40 13.32 14.68
CA PRO A 64 -12.09 13.72 13.47
C PRO A 64 -12.07 12.60 12.42
N HIS A 65 -13.24 12.16 11.94
CA HIS A 65 -13.34 11.10 10.93
C HIS A 65 -12.56 11.39 9.64
N THR A 66 -12.39 12.67 9.30
CA THR A 66 -11.59 13.10 8.14
C THR A 66 -10.11 12.73 8.25
N MET A 67 -9.55 12.68 9.47
CA MET A 67 -8.16 12.26 9.70
C MET A 67 -7.98 10.76 9.41
N THR A 68 -8.92 9.95 9.87
CA THR A 68 -8.95 8.50 9.65
C THR A 68 -9.18 8.17 8.18
N ALA A 69 -10.16 8.81 7.54
CA ALA A 69 -10.44 8.61 6.11
C ALA A 69 -9.26 9.02 5.22
N GLY A 70 -8.63 10.16 5.50
CA GLY A 70 -7.45 10.62 4.77
C GLY A 70 -6.29 9.63 4.87
N TYR A 71 -6.07 9.06 6.07
CA TYR A 71 -5.07 8.03 6.28
C TYR A 71 -5.34 6.75 5.47
N ILE A 72 -6.58 6.24 5.50
CA ILE A 72 -6.97 5.03 4.77
C ILE A 72 -6.74 5.21 3.26
N VAL A 73 -7.21 6.33 2.69
CA VAL A 73 -7.03 6.64 1.26
C VAL A 73 -5.55 6.69 0.89
N LEU A 74 -4.74 7.37 1.70
CA LEU A 74 -3.30 7.49 1.47
C LEU A 74 -2.59 6.13 1.57
N LEU A 75 -2.97 5.31 2.55
CA LEU A 75 -2.42 3.96 2.72
C LEU A 75 -2.78 3.07 1.53
N GLY A 76 -4.03 3.10 1.10
CA GLY A 76 -4.49 2.41 -0.11
C GLY A 76 -3.72 2.84 -1.36
N ALA A 77 -3.51 4.16 -1.55
CA ALA A 77 -2.73 4.69 -2.66
C ALA A 77 -1.26 4.22 -2.63
N TYR A 78 -0.63 4.19 -1.44
CA TYR A 78 0.72 3.65 -1.28
C TYR A 78 0.81 2.16 -1.62
N ILE A 79 -0.17 1.36 -1.18
CA ILE A 79 -0.22 -0.07 -1.50
C ILE A 79 -0.40 -0.25 -3.00
N ALA A 80 -1.35 0.45 -3.62
CA ALA A 80 -1.57 0.39 -5.06
C ALA A 80 -0.30 0.74 -5.84
N HIS A 81 0.39 1.82 -5.49
CA HIS A 81 1.66 2.21 -6.12
C HIS A 81 2.71 1.10 -5.97
N LYS A 82 2.89 0.56 -4.76
CA LYS A 82 3.82 -0.54 -4.48
C LYS A 82 3.49 -1.78 -5.32
N GLU A 83 2.21 -2.13 -5.41
CA GLU A 83 1.75 -3.27 -6.21
C GLU A 83 2.01 -3.05 -7.70
N VAL A 84 1.77 -1.85 -8.24
CA VAL A 84 2.12 -1.52 -9.64
C VAL A 84 3.61 -1.73 -9.90
N LEU A 85 4.49 -1.18 -9.05
CA LEU A 85 5.94 -1.36 -9.18
C LEU A 85 6.36 -2.83 -9.20
N ARG A 86 5.70 -3.66 -8.40
CA ARG A 86 5.97 -5.09 -8.30
C ARG A 86 5.57 -5.84 -9.57
N TRP A 87 4.46 -5.44 -10.18
CA TRP A 87 3.94 -6.06 -11.40
C TRP A 87 4.70 -5.61 -12.65
N THR A 88 5.29 -4.41 -12.63
CA THR A 88 6.14 -3.90 -13.73
C THR A 88 7.58 -4.40 -13.66
N GLY A 89 7.95 -5.16 -12.61
CA GLY A 89 9.30 -5.73 -12.45
C GLY A 89 10.35 -4.73 -11.97
N ILE A 90 9.93 -3.53 -11.53
CA ILE A 90 10.83 -2.54 -10.94
C ILE A 90 11.28 -3.05 -9.56
N THR A 91 12.59 -3.22 -9.39
CA THR A 91 13.19 -3.74 -8.15
C THR A 91 13.27 -2.67 -7.06
N ALA A 92 12.11 -2.22 -6.60
CA ALA A 92 12.02 -1.29 -5.48
C ALA A 92 12.32 -2.01 -4.15
N ARG A 93 13.04 -1.35 -3.22
CA ARG A 93 13.28 -1.87 -1.87
C ARG A 93 11.94 -2.17 -1.19
N VAL A 94 11.66 -3.46 -0.97
CA VAL A 94 10.40 -3.91 -0.36
C VAL A 94 10.45 -3.61 1.14
N ARG A 95 9.76 -2.55 1.56
CA ARG A 95 9.50 -2.29 2.98
C ARG A 95 8.36 -3.21 3.45
N ARG A 96 8.52 -3.82 4.63
CA ARG A 96 7.58 -4.82 5.19
C ARG A 96 6.27 -4.13 5.59
N GLY A 97 5.20 -4.37 4.82
CA GLY A 97 3.86 -3.88 5.13
C GLY A 97 3.30 -4.47 6.44
N GLU A 98 3.86 -5.62 6.86
CA GLU A 98 3.64 -6.27 8.16
C GLU A 98 3.81 -5.30 9.34
N LEU A 99 4.68 -4.29 9.21
CA LEU A 99 4.90 -3.30 10.26
C LEU A 99 3.60 -2.57 10.64
N PHE A 100 2.79 -2.17 9.65
CA PHE A 100 1.51 -1.53 9.93
C PHE A 100 0.56 -2.49 10.65
N VAL A 101 0.50 -3.75 10.19
CA VAL A 101 -0.32 -4.77 10.85
C VAL A 101 0.09 -4.93 12.31
N TYR A 102 1.39 -5.07 12.61
CA TYR A 102 1.87 -5.25 13.97
C TYR A 102 1.61 -4.04 14.86
N ILE A 103 1.79 -2.83 14.36
CA ILE A 103 1.49 -1.60 15.12
C ILE A 103 0.01 -1.56 15.49
N TRP A 104 -0.87 -1.72 14.50
CA TRP A 104 -2.31 -1.54 14.70
C TRP A 104 -2.94 -2.71 15.45
N TRP A 105 -2.67 -3.96 15.06
CA TRP A 105 -3.21 -5.13 15.76
C TRP A 105 -2.59 -5.34 17.13
N GLY A 106 -1.30 -5.06 17.31
CA GLY A 106 -0.67 -5.11 18.62
C GLY A 106 -1.29 -4.11 19.59
N THR A 107 -1.57 -2.90 19.12
CA THR A 107 -2.24 -1.87 19.91
C THR A 107 -3.70 -2.22 20.17
N PHE A 108 -4.40 -2.77 19.18
CA PHE A 108 -5.80 -3.18 19.30
C PHE A 108 -5.98 -4.26 20.36
N LEU A 109 -5.12 -5.29 20.31
CA LEU A 109 -5.07 -6.35 21.32
C LEU A 109 -4.79 -5.77 22.71
N LEU A 110 -3.84 -4.84 22.81
CA LEU A 110 -3.51 -4.21 24.10
C LEU A 110 -4.69 -3.42 24.66
N MET A 111 -5.40 -2.64 23.85
CA MET A 111 -6.60 -1.92 24.28
C MET A 111 -7.72 -2.87 24.72
N PHE A 112 -7.94 -3.98 24.00
CA PHE A 112 -8.90 -5.01 24.44
C PHE A 112 -8.55 -5.62 25.79
N LEU A 113 -7.28 -5.94 26.02
CA LEU A 113 -6.83 -6.46 27.32
C LEU A 113 -7.07 -5.44 28.43
N VAL A 114 -6.79 -4.15 28.17
CA VAL A 114 -7.01 -3.09 29.15
C VAL A 114 -8.51 -2.87 29.41
N GLU A 115 -9.35 -2.88 28.38
CA GLU A 115 -10.81 -2.81 28.52
C GLU A 115 -11.33 -3.98 29.36
N TYR A 116 -10.95 -5.21 29.03
CA TYR A 116 -11.39 -6.42 29.74
C TYR A 116 -10.97 -6.42 31.21
N LEU A 117 -9.73 -6.00 31.52
CA LEU A 117 -9.18 -6.05 32.88
C LEU A 117 -9.61 -4.87 33.75
N ALA A 118 -9.72 -3.66 33.18
CA ALA A 118 -10.00 -2.45 33.95
C ALA A 118 -11.48 -2.04 33.90
N GLY A 119 -12.24 -2.46 32.89
CA GLY A 119 -13.69 -2.25 32.75
C GLY A 119 -14.15 -0.78 32.64
N ARG A 120 -13.21 0.19 32.65
CA ARG A 120 -13.50 1.63 32.69
C ARG A 120 -13.25 2.38 31.38
N TRP A 121 -12.59 1.73 30.43
CA TRP A 121 -12.27 2.28 29.12
C TRP A 121 -12.79 1.33 28.06
N THR A 122 -13.26 1.89 26.96
CA THR A 122 -13.82 1.15 25.83
C THR A 122 -12.98 1.43 24.60
N VAL A 123 -12.65 0.38 23.84
CA VAL A 123 -11.89 0.52 22.60
C VAL A 123 -12.65 1.43 21.62
N PRO A 124 -12.00 2.45 21.03
CA PRO A 124 -12.66 3.33 20.08
C PRO A 124 -13.10 2.60 18.80
N GLU A 125 -14.22 3.03 18.22
CA GLU A 125 -14.68 2.53 16.91
C GLU A 125 -13.64 2.79 15.81
N GLY A 126 -12.98 3.96 15.85
CA GLY A 126 -11.91 4.33 14.92
C GLY A 126 -10.76 3.32 14.93
N MET A 127 -10.31 2.91 16.12
CA MET A 127 -9.30 1.87 16.31
C MET A 127 -9.70 0.53 15.67
N THR A 128 -10.97 0.13 15.85
CA THR A 128 -11.50 -1.13 15.30
C THR A 128 -11.50 -1.08 13.77
N LEU A 129 -12.05 0.00 13.19
CA LEU A 129 -12.11 0.21 11.74
C LEU A 129 -10.71 0.20 11.12
N LEU A 130 -9.77 0.98 11.69
CA LEU A 130 -8.39 1.06 11.22
C LEU A 130 -7.71 -0.31 11.22
N SER A 131 -7.86 -1.08 12.31
CA SER A 131 -7.25 -2.40 12.42
C SER A 131 -7.77 -3.37 11.36
N TYR A 132 -9.06 -3.32 11.05
CA TYR A 132 -9.69 -4.17 10.05
C TYR A 132 -9.29 -3.78 8.63
N GLU A 133 -9.32 -2.50 8.30
CA GLU A 133 -8.89 -2.00 6.99
C GLU A 133 -7.42 -2.36 6.70
N ILE A 134 -6.55 -2.22 7.70
CA ILE A 134 -5.12 -2.53 7.56
C ILE A 134 -4.88 -4.03 7.37
N LEU A 135 -5.64 -4.88 8.06
CA LEU A 135 -5.59 -6.31 7.81
C LEU A 135 -6.10 -6.65 6.40
N GLY A 136 -7.22 -6.05 5.98
CA GLY A 136 -7.78 -6.24 4.65
C GLY A 136 -6.78 -5.89 3.56
N TYR A 137 -6.16 -4.72 3.68
CA TYR A 137 -5.09 -4.27 2.79
C TYR A 137 -3.86 -5.18 2.77
N PHE A 138 -3.46 -5.69 3.93
CA PHE A 138 -2.37 -6.66 4.02
C PHE A 138 -2.71 -7.96 3.27
N VAL A 139 -3.88 -8.53 3.53
CA VAL A 139 -4.35 -9.77 2.87
C VAL A 139 -4.46 -9.56 1.36
N LEU A 140 -5.01 -8.44 0.90
CA LEU A 140 -5.08 -8.10 -0.52
C LEU A 140 -3.69 -8.04 -1.18
N SER A 141 -2.70 -7.47 -0.49
CA SER A 141 -1.31 -7.45 -0.97
C SER A 141 -0.72 -8.86 -1.02
N GLU A 142 -0.95 -9.72 -0.02
CA GLU A 142 -0.49 -11.13 -0.05
C GLU A 142 -1.12 -11.94 -1.18
N VAL A 143 -2.43 -11.80 -1.41
CA VAL A 143 -3.12 -12.45 -2.53
C VAL A 143 -2.55 -11.98 -3.86
N SER A 144 -2.35 -10.66 -4.01
CA SER A 144 -1.69 -10.09 -5.19
C SER A 144 -0.29 -10.68 -5.39
N LYS A 145 0.46 -10.94 -4.30
CA LYS A 145 1.79 -11.57 -4.36
C LYS A 145 1.76 -12.97 -4.88
N ALA A 146 0.90 -13.81 -4.31
CA ALA A 146 0.70 -15.17 -4.74
C ALA A 146 0.30 -15.23 -6.23
N PHE A 147 -0.60 -14.35 -6.67
CA PHE A 147 -1.05 -14.32 -8.06
C PHE A 147 0.07 -13.93 -9.05
N ASN A 148 0.90 -12.95 -8.69
CA ASN A 148 2.03 -12.56 -9.55
C ASN A 148 3.06 -13.70 -9.65
N ALA A 149 3.37 -14.36 -8.53
CA ALA A 149 4.30 -15.49 -8.51
C ALA A 149 3.79 -16.66 -9.38
N TRP A 150 2.51 -17.00 -9.25
CA TRP A 150 1.87 -18.02 -10.09
C TRP A 150 1.94 -17.70 -11.59
N ARG A 151 1.70 -16.43 -11.98
CA ARG A 151 1.81 -16.02 -13.40
C ARG A 151 3.24 -16.13 -13.94
N VAL A 152 4.25 -15.83 -13.12
CA VAL A 152 5.65 -15.95 -13.52
C VAL A 152 6.01 -17.42 -13.74
N ALA A 153 5.62 -18.32 -12.82
CA ALA A 153 5.87 -19.76 -12.96
C ALA A 153 5.28 -20.34 -14.27
N GLN A 154 4.05 -19.97 -14.62
CA GLN A 154 3.40 -20.41 -15.87
C GLN A 154 4.14 -19.96 -17.14
N ARG A 155 4.78 -18.78 -17.12
CA ARG A 155 5.56 -18.28 -18.27
C ARG A 155 6.87 -19.03 -18.45
N GLU A 156 7.44 -19.55 -17.36
CA GLU A 156 8.69 -20.33 -17.39
C GLU A 156 8.43 -21.74 -17.91
N GLU A 157 7.35 -22.39 -17.45
CA GLU A 157 6.92 -23.71 -17.95
C GLU A 157 6.57 -23.69 -19.45
N GLY A 158 5.95 -22.62 -19.95
CA GLY A 158 5.60 -22.46 -21.35
C GLY A 158 6.78 -22.18 -22.30
N LYS A 159 7.94 -21.75 -21.79
CA LYS A 159 9.17 -21.52 -22.59
C LYS A 159 10.04 -22.78 -22.76
N GLY A 160 9.76 -23.84 -22.00
CA GLY A 160 10.46 -25.12 -22.06
C GLY A 160 9.88 -26.14 -23.04
N ARG A 161 8.86 -25.76 -23.83
CA ARG A 161 8.26 -26.56 -24.92
C ARG A 161 8.49 -25.85 -26.25
#